data_AF-A0A097F707-F1
#
_entry.id   AF-A0A097F707-F1
#
_cell.length_a   1.000
_cell.length_b   1.000
_cell.length_c   1.000
_cell.angle_alpha   90.00
_cell.angle_beta   90.00
_cell.angle_gamma   90.00
#
_symmetry.space_group_name_H-M   'P 1'
#
loop_
_entity.id
_entity.type
_entity.pdbx_description
1 polymer ?
#
loop_
_entity_poly.entity_id
_entity_poly.type
_entity_poly.pdbx_seq_one_letter_code
_entity_poly.pdbx_strand_id
1 'polypeptide(L)'
;GGVHTMPSVEARTESTPPQVAPPAASTSQTTTSPPWSCDPGAAQQASKEGWTKLFSKRPSPRCEGHAEPCISLTTKKPGINRGRQFWMCPRPIGPSGQKESGTQWRCGTFIWASDWRTSD
;
A
#
# COMPACT_ATOMS: atom_id res chain seq x y z
N GLY A 1 -39.61 -38.28 20.96
CA GLY A 1 -39.70 -37.85 19.55
C GLY A 1 -39.12 -36.45 19.45
N GLY A 2 -38.34 -36.08 18.45
CA GLY A 2 -37.92 -36.77 17.25
C GLY A 2 -36.46 -36.43 16.94
N VAL A 3 -35.81 -37.38 16.29
CA VAL A 3 -34.43 -37.37 15.81
C VAL A 3 -34.35 -36.57 14.51
N HIS A 4 -33.29 -35.78 14.33
CA HIS A 4 -32.93 -35.26 13.01
C HIS A 4 -31.70 -36.01 12.50
N THR A 5 -31.98 -36.87 11.54
CA THR A 5 -31.09 -37.76 10.80
C THR A 5 -30.33 -36.98 9.73
N MET A 6 -29.02 -37.22 9.61
CA MET A 6 -28.19 -36.82 8.46
C MET A 6 -28.59 -37.62 7.20
N PRO A 7 -28.35 -37.12 5.99
CA PRO A 7 -28.04 -37.98 4.86
C PRO A 7 -26.56 -37.93 4.49
N SER A 8 -26.06 -39.12 4.18
CA SER A 8 -24.70 -39.50 3.84
C SER A 8 -24.51 -39.58 2.31
N VAL A 9 -23.27 -39.29 1.92
CA VAL A 9 -22.47 -39.52 0.70
C VAL A 9 -22.99 -40.42 -0.44
N GLU A 10 -22.65 -40.03 -1.68
CA GLU A 10 -22.00 -40.83 -2.76
C GLU A 10 -21.20 -39.82 -3.62
N ALA A 11 -19.87 -39.80 -3.79
CA ALA A 11 -18.85 -40.79 -4.15
C ALA A 11 -18.93 -41.28 -5.61
N ARG A 12 -18.10 -40.71 -6.50
CA ARG A 12 -17.58 -41.42 -7.68
C ARG A 12 -16.22 -40.86 -8.15
N THR A 13 -15.17 -41.61 -7.80
CA THR A 13 -13.95 -42.02 -8.55
C THR A 13 -13.43 -41.09 -9.67
N GLU A 14 -12.24 -40.52 -9.55
CA GLU A 14 -10.87 -41.09 -9.72
C GLU A 14 -10.31 -40.87 -11.14
N SER A 15 -9.17 -40.17 -11.24
CA SER A 15 -8.02 -40.54 -12.08
C SER A 15 -6.87 -39.51 -11.93
N THR A 16 -5.77 -39.95 -11.32
CA THR A 16 -4.38 -39.43 -11.45
C THR A 16 -3.61 -40.49 -12.28
N PRO A 17 -2.34 -40.38 -12.77
CA PRO A 17 -1.35 -39.30 -13.02
C PRO A 17 -0.93 -39.25 -14.54
N PRO A 18 0.16 -38.58 -15.04
CA PRO A 18 1.39 -38.17 -14.35
C PRO A 18 1.95 -36.76 -14.60
N GLN A 19 2.84 -36.42 -13.67
CA GLN A 19 3.83 -35.36 -13.74
C GLN A 19 4.57 -35.36 -15.08
N VAL A 20 4.64 -34.19 -15.69
CA VAL A 20 5.70 -33.83 -16.63
C VAL A 20 6.43 -32.65 -16.02
N ALA A 21 7.73 -32.83 -15.81
CA ALA A 21 8.65 -31.84 -15.25
C ALA A 21 8.54 -30.48 -15.97
N PRO A 22 8.78 -29.35 -15.29
CA PRO A 22 8.93 -28.09 -15.99
C PRO A 22 10.17 -28.18 -16.89
N PRO A 23 10.07 -27.85 -18.20
CA PRO A 23 11.26 -27.69 -18.99
C PRO A 23 12.08 -26.55 -18.40
N ALA A 24 13.38 -26.83 -18.35
CA ALA A 24 14.47 -25.97 -17.94
C ALA A 24 14.25 -24.49 -18.26
N ALA A 25 14.67 -23.67 -17.29
CA ALA A 25 15.07 -22.28 -17.42
C ALA A 25 15.30 -21.84 -18.88
N SER A 26 14.31 -21.17 -19.45
CA SER A 26 14.53 -20.32 -20.62
C SER A 26 14.89 -18.94 -20.09
N THR A 27 16.14 -18.83 -19.65
CA THR A 27 16.81 -17.56 -19.42
C THR A 27 16.78 -16.83 -20.75
N SER A 28 15.85 -15.90 -20.91
CA SER A 28 15.83 -14.94 -22.01
C SER A 28 17.05 -14.02 -21.85
N GLN A 29 18.17 -14.54 -22.35
CA GLN A 29 19.27 -13.86 -23.00
C GLN A 29 19.38 -12.39 -22.64
N THR A 30 20.05 -12.15 -21.53
CA THR A 30 20.76 -10.91 -21.27
C THR A 30 21.66 -10.64 -22.48
N THR A 31 21.32 -9.62 -23.26
CA THR A 31 22.24 -9.00 -24.22
C THR A 31 23.51 -8.68 -23.46
N THR A 32 24.54 -9.51 -23.68
CA THR A 32 25.86 -9.36 -23.09
C THR A 32 26.53 -8.22 -23.84
N SER A 33 26.25 -6.99 -23.40
CA SER A 33 27.20 -5.90 -23.57
C SER A 33 28.49 -6.26 -22.83
N PRO A 34 29.67 -5.89 -23.35
CA PRO A 34 30.95 -6.27 -22.76
C PRO A 34 31.01 -5.96 -21.25
N PRO A 35 31.63 -6.84 -20.43
CA PRO A 35 31.66 -6.73 -18.95
C PRO A 35 32.50 -5.56 -18.41
N TRP A 36 32.99 -4.68 -19.27
CA TRP A 36 33.91 -3.58 -18.95
C TRP A 36 33.35 -2.19 -19.26
N SER A 37 32.06 -2.08 -19.57
CA SER A 37 31.40 -0.80 -19.79
C SER A 37 30.22 -0.62 -18.83
N CYS A 38 30.45 -0.81 -17.52
CA CYS A 38 29.60 -0.14 -16.54
C CYS A 38 29.98 1.34 -16.63
N ASP A 39 29.13 2.16 -17.25
CA ASP A 39 29.30 3.61 -17.18
C ASP A 39 29.41 3.99 -15.69
N PRO A 40 30.57 4.45 -15.21
CA PRO A 40 30.76 4.73 -13.80
C PRO A 40 29.81 5.83 -13.32
N GLY A 41 29.35 6.69 -14.22
CA GLY A 41 28.29 7.67 -13.96
C GLY A 41 26.93 7.00 -13.73
N ALA A 42 26.57 5.96 -14.48
CA ALA A 42 25.33 5.21 -14.25
C ALA A 42 25.33 4.47 -12.89
N ALA A 43 26.46 3.87 -12.50
CA ALA A 43 26.58 3.21 -11.19
C ALA A 43 26.53 4.20 -10.01
N GLN A 44 27.17 5.37 -10.15
CA GLN A 44 27.07 6.46 -9.17
C GLN A 44 25.64 7.00 -9.06
N GLN A 45 24.97 7.18 -10.19
CA GLN A 45 23.59 7.66 -10.23
C GLN A 45 22.63 6.66 -9.57
N ALA A 46 22.73 5.37 -9.89
CA ALA A 46 21.92 4.32 -9.25
C ALA A 46 22.15 4.25 -7.73
N SER A 47 23.40 4.39 -7.29
CA SER A 47 23.73 4.43 -5.85
C SER A 47 23.12 5.67 -5.18
N LYS A 48 23.22 6.84 -5.82
CA LYS A 48 22.62 8.09 -5.34
C LYS A 48 21.10 7.98 -5.23
N GLU A 49 20.45 7.44 -6.26
CA GLU A 49 19.00 7.19 -6.27
C GLU A 49 18.59 6.23 -5.15
N GLY A 50 19.34 5.15 -4.94
CA GLY A 50 19.13 4.21 -3.83
C GLY A 50 19.16 4.90 -2.46
N TRP A 51 20.20 5.68 -2.18
CA TRP A 51 20.29 6.44 -0.93
C TRP A 51 19.18 7.48 -0.78
N THR A 52 18.81 8.17 -1.86
CA THR A 52 17.70 9.13 -1.81
C THR A 52 16.36 8.46 -1.50
N LYS A 53 16.07 7.28 -2.06
CA LYS A 53 14.82 6.54 -1.80
C LYS A 53 14.73 6.09 -0.34
N LEU A 54 15.83 5.61 0.25
CA LEU A 54 15.88 5.15 1.64
C LEU A 54 15.63 6.26 2.67
N PHE A 55 16.13 7.47 2.41
CA PHE A 55 15.97 8.62 3.31
C PHE A 55 14.84 9.57 2.92
N SER A 56 14.11 9.28 1.84
CA SER A 56 12.96 10.09 1.43
C SER A 56 11.80 9.94 2.41
N LYS A 57 11.13 11.06 2.68
CA LYS A 57 9.92 11.05 3.49
C LYS A 57 8.80 10.35 2.71
N ARG A 58 8.02 9.54 3.43
CA ARG A 58 6.82 8.90 2.88
C ARG A 58 5.85 9.99 2.42
N PRO A 59 5.24 9.87 1.23
CA PRO A 59 4.29 10.86 0.73
C PRO A 59 3.05 10.90 1.63
N SER A 60 2.40 12.06 1.72
CA SER A 60 1.16 12.19 2.49
C SER A 60 -0.02 11.51 1.78
N PRO A 61 -1.00 10.97 2.52
CA PRO A 61 -2.24 10.49 1.91
C PRO A 61 -3.02 11.64 1.30
N ARG A 62 -3.78 11.35 0.26
CA ARG A 62 -4.76 12.29 -0.30
C ARG A 62 -6.09 12.15 0.44
N CYS A 63 -6.76 13.28 0.66
CA CYS A 63 -8.09 13.26 1.27
C CYS A 63 -9.16 12.78 0.28
N GLU A 64 -10.17 12.06 0.79
CA GLU A 64 -11.19 11.39 -0.02
C GLU A 64 -12.12 12.39 -0.72
N GLY A 65 -12.45 13.50 -0.04
CA GLY A 65 -13.39 14.50 -0.59
C GLY A 65 -12.82 15.44 -1.65
N HIS A 66 -11.49 15.56 -1.78
CA HIS A 66 -10.85 16.56 -2.66
C HIS A 66 -9.62 16.06 -3.41
N ALA A 67 -9.13 14.85 -3.12
CA ALA A 67 -7.88 14.30 -3.65
C ALA A 67 -6.63 15.17 -3.39
N GLU A 68 -6.67 16.04 -2.38
CA GLU A 68 -5.56 16.92 -1.98
C GLU A 68 -4.65 16.24 -0.94
N PRO A 69 -3.33 16.50 -0.98
CA PRO A 69 -2.40 15.98 0.03
C PRO A 69 -2.78 16.47 1.43
N CYS A 70 -2.91 15.54 2.38
CA CYS A 70 -3.26 15.83 3.75
C CYS A 70 -2.11 16.51 4.50
N ILE A 71 -2.45 17.23 5.57
CA ILE A 71 -1.51 17.75 6.57
C ILE A 71 -1.35 16.77 7.73
N SER A 72 -0.15 16.68 8.30
CA SER A 72 0.11 15.89 9.52
C SER A 72 0.02 16.78 10.76
N LEU A 73 -0.71 16.32 11.78
CA LEU A 73 -0.78 16.95 13.10
C LEU A 73 -0.47 15.91 14.19
N THR A 74 -0.02 16.41 15.35
CA THR A 74 0.26 15.58 16.53
C THR A 74 -0.76 15.87 17.63
N THR A 75 -1.35 14.82 18.20
CA THR A 75 -2.27 14.98 19.34
C THR A 75 -1.52 15.45 20.58
N LYS A 76 -1.84 16.65 21.06
CA LYS A 76 -1.25 17.23 22.28
C LYS A 76 -2.06 16.96 23.55
N LYS A 77 -3.34 16.61 23.41
CA LYS A 77 -4.25 16.33 24.53
C LYS A 77 -3.72 15.16 25.38
N PRO A 78 -3.67 15.28 26.73
CA PRO A 78 -3.29 14.18 27.60
C PRO A 78 -4.18 12.94 27.40
N GLY A 79 -3.58 11.75 27.46
CA GLY A 79 -4.26 10.47 27.32
C GLY A 79 -3.55 9.52 26.35
N ILE A 80 -4.22 8.41 26.01
CA ILE A 80 -3.68 7.30 25.19
C ILE A 80 -3.20 7.73 23.80
N ASN A 81 -3.71 8.84 23.27
CA ASN A 81 -3.34 9.33 21.95
C ASN A 81 -2.25 10.42 21.97
N ARG A 82 -1.77 10.86 23.14
CA ARG A 82 -0.77 11.92 23.23
C ARG A 82 0.49 11.53 22.45
N GLY A 83 0.96 12.42 21.59
CA GLY A 83 2.14 12.20 20.75
C GLY A 83 1.88 11.39 19.48
N ARG A 84 0.70 10.80 19.29
CA ARG A 84 0.34 10.14 18.03
C ARG A 84 0.13 11.18 16.93
N GLN A 85 0.58 10.85 15.73
CA GLN A 85 0.40 11.66 14.53
C GLN A 85 -0.78 11.16 13.69
N PHE A 86 -1.49 12.08 13.07
CA PHE A 86 -2.60 11.80 12.17
C PHE A 86 -2.61 12.78 11.00
N TRP A 87 -3.19 12.33 9.90
CA TRP A 87 -3.42 13.09 8.68
C TRP A 87 -4.86 13.56 8.62
N MET A 88 -5.05 14.79 8.14
CA MET A 88 -6.38 15.33 7.88
C MET A 88 -6.38 16.27 6.67
N CYS A 89 -7.58 16.52 6.13
CA CYS A 89 -7.78 17.43 5.02
C CYS A 89 -7.29 18.86 5.35
N PRO A 90 -6.52 19.52 4.46
CA PRO A 90 -5.95 20.84 4.71
C PRO A 90 -6.98 21.97 4.71
N ARG A 91 -8.16 21.75 4.10
CA ARG A 91 -9.22 22.76 3.96
C ARG A 91 -9.73 23.26 5.32
N PRO A 92 -10.24 24.50 5.41
CA PRO A 92 -10.83 25.05 6.62
C PRO A 92 -12.17 24.39 6.97
N ILE A 93 -12.57 24.44 8.25
CA ILE A 93 -13.90 23.96 8.68
C ILE A 93 -14.98 24.89 8.12
N GLY A 94 -16.01 24.31 7.51
CA GLY A 94 -17.15 25.04 6.98
C GLY A 94 -18.11 25.55 8.05
N PRO A 95 -18.98 26.51 7.69
CA PRO A 95 -19.97 27.09 8.61
C PRO A 95 -20.94 26.04 9.18
N SER A 96 -21.15 24.94 8.46
CA SER A 96 -21.97 23.80 8.88
C SER A 96 -21.34 23.00 10.04
N GLY A 97 -20.01 23.05 10.19
CA GLY A 97 -19.25 22.15 11.05
C GLY A 97 -19.33 20.67 10.64
N GLN A 98 -20.01 20.35 9.54
CA GLN A 98 -20.22 18.99 9.06
C GLN A 98 -19.10 18.56 8.11
N LYS A 99 -19.03 17.24 7.86
CA LYS A 99 -18.11 16.68 6.86
C LYS A 99 -18.66 17.00 5.47
N GLU A 100 -17.92 17.80 4.71
CA GLU A 100 -18.30 18.17 3.35
C GLU A 100 -17.51 17.37 2.29
N SER A 101 -18.00 17.27 1.07
CA SER A 101 -17.29 16.61 -0.03
C SER A 101 -17.50 17.40 -1.32
N GLY A 102 -16.43 17.65 -2.06
CA GLY A 102 -16.48 18.45 -3.29
C GLY A 102 -16.74 19.95 -3.07
N THR A 103 -16.68 20.45 -1.83
CA THR A 103 -16.81 21.88 -1.52
C THR A 103 -15.45 22.49 -1.18
N GLN A 104 -15.40 23.79 -0.88
CA GLN A 104 -14.17 24.43 -0.40
C GLN A 104 -13.82 24.09 1.06
N TRP A 105 -14.70 23.38 1.76
CA TRP A 105 -14.64 23.14 3.19
C TRP A 105 -14.09 21.76 3.52
N ARG A 106 -13.65 21.57 4.77
CA ARG A 106 -12.96 20.35 5.20
C ARG A 106 -13.85 19.12 5.09
N CYS A 107 -13.31 18.10 4.42
CA CYS A 107 -13.96 16.80 4.34
C CYS A 107 -13.68 15.94 5.57
N GLY A 108 -14.33 14.78 5.60
CA GLY A 108 -14.28 13.86 6.72
C GLY A 108 -12.98 13.10 6.94
N THR A 109 -11.96 13.26 6.08
CA THR A 109 -10.73 12.45 6.11
C THR A 109 -9.96 12.62 7.42
N PHE A 110 -9.70 11.47 8.05
CA PHE A 110 -8.84 11.32 9.21
C PHE A 110 -8.12 9.98 9.13
N ILE A 111 -6.78 9.97 9.13
CA ILE A 111 -5.98 8.76 8.97
C ILE A 111 -4.85 8.78 10.01
N TRP A 112 -4.72 7.77 10.87
CA TRP A 112 -3.55 7.69 11.74
C TRP A 112 -2.28 7.49 10.93
N ALA A 113 -1.19 8.17 11.31
CA ALA A 113 0.08 8.04 10.60
C ALA A 113 0.63 6.60 10.63
N SER A 114 0.28 5.81 11.66
CA SER A 114 0.58 4.38 11.76
C SER A 114 -0.10 3.53 10.70
N ASP A 115 -1.29 3.95 10.28
CA ASP A 115 -2.17 3.17 9.41
C ASP A 115 -1.93 3.51 7.94
N TRP A 116 -1.27 4.64 7.67
CA TRP A 116 -0.92 5.06 6.33
C TRP A 116 0.22 4.19 5.77
N ARG A 117 -0.14 3.27 4.89
CA ARG A 117 0.76 2.47 4.05
C ARG A 117 0.75 3.10 2.65
N THR A 118 1.85 3.74 2.27
CA THR A 118 2.09 4.08 0.85
C THR A 118 2.13 2.78 0.08
N SER A 119 1.20 2.55 -0.86
CA SER A 119 1.37 1.48 -1.85
C SER A 119 2.58 1.84 -2.71
N ASP A 120 3.60 0.98 -2.70
CA ASP A 120 4.76 1.09 -3.61
C ASP A 120 4.34 0.96 -5.08
#